data_AF-A0A9Q0NAA3-F1
#
_entry.id   AF-A0A9Q0NAA3-F1
#
_cell.length_a   1.000
_cell.length_b   1.000
_cell.length_c   1.000
_cell.angle_alpha   90.00
_cell.angle_beta   90.00
_cell.angle_gamma   90.00
#
_symmetry.space_group_name_H-M   'P 1'
#
loop_
_entity.id
_entity.type
_entity.pdbx_description
1 polymer ?
#
loop_
_entity_poly.entity_id
_entity_poly.type
_entity_poly.pdbx_seq_one_letter_code
_entity_poly.pdbx_strand_id
1 'polypeptide(L)'
;ILWPLSPTLSPCNLLFLGDYVDRGLNGLEVVAYLFAYKVHNPKKVFLLRGNHEIRDIQKTHSFYKECIEKFGPQLGYDVWTSVNNVFDVMHESTNEYIFDV
;
A
#
# COMPACT_ATOMS: atom_id res chain seq x y z
N ILE A 1 7.98 -17.35 6.51
CA ILE A 1 6.86 -17.22 5.56
C ILE A 1 5.70 -16.60 6.34
N LEU A 2 5.21 -15.43 5.93
CA LEU A 2 4.26 -14.63 6.72
C LEU A 2 2.86 -15.25 6.85
N TRP A 3 2.51 -16.27 6.07
CA TRP A 3 1.26 -17.03 6.20
C TRP A 3 1.46 -18.48 5.75
N PRO A 4 1.30 -19.50 6.62
CA PRO A 4 1.50 -20.91 6.25
C PRO A 4 0.55 -21.39 5.15
N LEU A 5 -0.66 -20.82 5.13
CA LEU A 5 -1.63 -20.98 4.06
C LEU A 5 -1.65 -19.66 3.31
N SER A 6 -1.17 -19.65 2.06
CA SER A 6 -1.33 -18.47 1.20
C SER A 6 -2.82 -18.07 1.21
N PRO A 7 -3.16 -16.78 1.34
CA PRO A 7 -4.56 -16.35 1.34
C PRO A 7 -5.39 -16.80 0.12
N THR A 8 -4.77 -17.26 -0.97
CA THR A 8 -5.46 -18.02 -2.04
C THR A 8 -6.26 -19.21 -1.48
N LEU A 9 -5.71 -19.92 -0.50
CA LEU A 9 -6.30 -21.07 0.18
C LEU A 9 -7.21 -20.69 1.35
N SER A 10 -7.16 -19.44 1.81
CA SER A 10 -8.07 -18.96 2.86
C SER A 10 -9.47 -18.76 2.27
N PRO A 11 -10.53 -19.24 2.95
CA PRO A 11 -11.91 -18.99 2.54
C PRO A 11 -12.34 -17.53 2.78
N CYS A 12 -11.61 -16.78 3.62
CA CYS A 12 -11.99 -15.42 4.01
C CYS A 12 -11.47 -14.35 3.03
N ASN A 13 -12.22 -13.26 2.93
CA ASN A 13 -11.74 -12.02 2.32
C ASN A 13 -10.78 -11.29 3.27
N LEU A 14 -9.77 -10.63 2.72
CA LEU A 14 -8.81 -9.80 3.44
C LEU A 14 -9.10 -8.33 3.17
N LEU A 15 -9.32 -7.57 4.23
CA LEU A 15 -9.44 -6.12 4.19
C LEU A 15 -8.28 -5.50 4.97
N PHE A 16 -7.51 -4.66 4.29
CA PHE A 16 -6.46 -3.86 4.91
C PHE A 16 -6.91 -2.40 5.02
N LEU A 17 -6.62 -1.77 6.15
CA LEU A 17 -7.23 -0.50 6.55
C LEU A 17 -6.36 0.74 6.26
N GLY A 18 -5.22 0.60 5.58
CA GLY A 18 -4.28 1.69 5.31
C GLY A 18 -3.03 1.66 6.19
N ASP A 19 -2.25 2.75 6.14
CA ASP A 19 -0.99 2.94 6.86
C ASP A 19 0.05 1.85 6.56
N TYR A 20 0.25 1.59 5.26
CA TYR A 20 1.22 0.63 4.72
C TYR A 20 2.65 1.14 4.75
N VAL A 21 2.79 2.47 4.69
CA VAL A 21 4.05 3.18 4.51
C VAL A 21 4.29 4.13 5.68
N ASP A 22 5.53 4.64 5.75
CA ASP A 22 6.06 5.41 6.87
C ASP A 22 6.22 4.63 8.19
N ARG A 23 7.07 5.12 9.10
CA ARG A 23 7.38 4.54 10.43
C ARG A 23 8.13 3.20 10.44
N GLY A 24 8.22 2.49 9.31
CA GLY A 24 9.04 1.30 9.11
C GLY A 24 10.19 1.51 8.10
N LEU A 25 11.10 0.54 8.02
CA LEU A 25 12.24 0.55 7.08
C LEU A 25 11.94 -0.07 5.70
N ASN A 26 10.81 -0.78 5.60
CA ASN A 26 10.48 -1.62 4.45
C ASN A 26 9.10 -1.29 3.88
N GLY A 27 8.74 0.00 3.84
CA GLY A 27 7.45 0.45 3.32
C GLY A 27 7.27 0.05 1.86
N LEU A 28 8.34 0.12 1.06
CA LEU A 28 8.29 -0.23 -0.35
C LEU A 28 8.02 -1.72 -0.58
N GLU A 29 8.69 -2.60 0.16
CA GLU A 29 8.49 -4.04 0.07
C GLU A 29 7.07 -4.42 0.49
N VAL A 30 6.53 -3.76 1.52
CA VAL A 30 5.15 -3.96 1.99
C VAL A 30 4.16 -3.60 0.88
N VAL A 31 4.26 -2.41 0.27
CA VAL A 31 3.33 -2.00 -0.80
C VAL A 31 3.48 -2.85 -2.05
N ALA A 32 4.72 -3.19 -2.43
CA ALA A 32 4.97 -4.05 -3.58
C ALA A 32 4.35 -5.43 -3.39
N TYR A 33 4.48 -6.01 -2.19
CA TYR A 33 3.87 -7.29 -1.85
C TYR A 33 2.34 -7.20 -1.88
N LEU A 34 1.74 -6.20 -1.21
CA LEU A 34 0.29 -6.02 -1.15
C LEU A 34 -0.33 -5.76 -2.52
N PHE A 35 0.31 -4.96 -3.37
CA PHE A 35 -0.15 -4.69 -4.74
C PHE A 35 -0.09 -5.94 -5.61
N ALA A 36 1.02 -6.69 -5.58
CA ALA A 36 1.11 -7.97 -6.27
C ALA A 36 -0.01 -8.93 -5.80
N TYR A 37 -0.30 -8.90 -4.50
CA TYR A 37 -1.33 -9.73 -3.90
C TYR A 37 -2.75 -9.31 -4.30
N LYS A 38 -3.03 -8.01 -4.39
CA LYS A 38 -4.28 -7.45 -4.93
C LYS A 38 -4.48 -7.82 -6.40
N VAL A 39 -3.44 -7.74 -7.21
CA VAL A 39 -3.48 -8.13 -8.64
C VAL A 39 -3.75 -9.62 -8.80
N HIS A 40 -3.13 -10.46 -7.97
CA HIS A 40 -3.34 -11.92 -8.02
C HIS A 40 -4.74 -12.34 -7.52
N ASN A 41 -5.30 -11.62 -6.54
CA ASN A 41 -6.57 -11.97 -5.90
C ASN A 41 -7.55 -10.77 -5.81
N PRO A 42 -7.99 -10.19 -6.93
CA PRO A 42 -8.70 -8.90 -6.93
C PRO A 42 -10.05 -8.93 -6.20
N LYS A 43 -10.70 -10.09 -6.10
CA LYS A 43 -11.99 -10.30 -5.41
C LYS A 43 -11.87 -10.69 -3.93
N LYS A 44 -10.66 -11.01 -3.45
CA LYS A 44 -10.43 -11.43 -2.05
C LYS A 44 -9.64 -10.40 -1.25
N VAL A 45 -8.77 -9.63 -1.89
CA VAL A 45 -7.89 -8.66 -1.23
C VAL A 45 -8.44 -7.27 -1.47
N PHE A 46 -8.73 -6.55 -0.41
CA PHE A 46 -9.22 -5.19 -0.43
C PHE A 46 -8.24 -4.32 0.34
N LEU A 47 -7.80 -3.23 -0.28
CA LEU A 47 -6.86 -2.28 0.29
C LEU A 47 -7.58 -0.94 0.40
N LEU A 48 -7.64 -0.38 1.59
CA LEU A 48 -8.11 0.99 1.84
C LEU A 48 -6.92 1.93 1.97
N ARG A 49 -7.14 3.21 1.66
CA ARG A 49 -6.16 4.29 1.77
C ARG A 49 -6.24 4.87 3.19
N GLY A 50 -5.13 4.85 3.92
CA GLY A 50 -4.96 5.56 5.19
C GLY A 50 -4.37 6.95 4.98
N ASN A 51 -4.06 7.63 6.09
CA ASN A 51 -3.53 9.00 6.03
C ASN A 51 -2.05 9.03 5.59
N HIS A 52 -1.28 7.96 5.83
CA HIS A 52 0.10 7.86 5.35
C HIS A 52 0.23 7.59 3.85
N GLU A 53 -0.88 7.35 3.15
CA GLU A 53 -0.93 7.17 1.69
C GLU A 53 -1.26 8.47 0.94
N ILE A 54 -1.06 9.63 1.58
CA ILE A 54 -1.26 10.96 1.00
C ILE A 54 0.10 11.61 0.71
N ARG A 55 0.28 12.09 -0.53
CA ARG A 55 1.56 12.64 -1.03
C ARG A 55 2.17 13.70 -0.11
N ASP A 56 1.35 14.64 0.36
CA ASP A 56 1.84 15.75 1.19
C ASP A 56 2.29 15.29 2.57
N ILE A 57 1.62 14.27 3.12
CA ILE A 57 2.03 13.64 4.38
C ILE A 57 3.34 12.89 4.17
N GLN A 58 3.44 12.05 3.14
CA GLN A 58 4.64 11.24 2.86
C GLN A 58 5.91 12.05 2.61
N LYS A 59 5.82 13.22 1.97
CA LYS A 59 7.00 14.06 1.68
C LYS A 59 7.74 14.51 2.95
N THR A 60 7.03 14.59 4.07
CA THR A 60 7.61 14.92 5.37
C THR A 60 8.05 13.69 6.18
N HIS A 61 7.80 12.48 5.65
CA HIS A 61 8.02 11.22 6.33
C HIS A 61 9.05 10.33 5.60
N SER A 62 9.21 9.10 6.08
CA SER A 62 10.32 8.22 5.71
C SER A 62 10.14 7.55 4.34
N PHE A 63 8.92 7.39 3.83
CA PHE A 63 8.68 6.61 2.60
C PHE A 63 9.26 7.26 1.34
N TYR A 64 9.14 8.59 1.19
CA TYR A 64 9.76 9.30 0.07
C TYR A 64 11.27 9.10 0.08
N LYS A 65 11.89 9.30 1.25
CA LYS A 65 13.33 9.12 1.44
C LYS A 65 13.76 7.67 1.19
N GLU A 66 13.00 6.69 1.65
CA GLU A 66 13.24 5.26 1.41
C GLU A 66 13.34 4.95 -0.09
N CYS A 67 12.42 5.48 -0.90
CA CYS A 67 12.44 5.28 -2.35
C CYS A 67 13.70 5.88 -2.99
N ILE A 68 14.08 7.10 -2.60
CA ILE A 68 15.27 7.77 -3.10
C ILE A 68 16.56 7.05 -2.68
N GLU A 69 16.64 6.57 -1.44
CA GLU A 69 17.83 5.85 -0.93
C GLU A 69 18.02 4.50 -1.62
N LYS A 70 16.93 3.78 -1.93
CA LYS A 70 17.00 2.45 -2.56
C LYS A 70 17.28 2.51 -4.07
N PHE A 71 16.73 3.49 -4.79
CA PHE A 71 16.75 3.53 -6.26
C PHE A 71 17.49 4.76 -6.84
N GLY A 72 17.98 5.65 -5.99
CA GLY A 72 18.57 6.92 -6.39
C GLY A 72 17.55 8.01 -6.70
N PRO A 73 18.00 9.26 -6.95
CA PRO A 73 17.13 10.43 -7.03
C PRO A 73 16.04 10.36 -8.10
N GLN A 74 16.39 9.94 -9.32
CA GLN A 74 15.46 9.91 -10.45
C GLN A 74 14.49 8.73 -10.35
N LEU A 75 15.03 7.51 -10.31
CA LEU A 75 14.20 6.30 -10.30
C LEU A 75 13.41 6.16 -9.00
N GLY A 76 13.96 6.59 -7.86
CA GLY A 76 13.22 6.62 -6.59
C GLY A 76 12.03 7.57 -6.63
N TYR A 77 12.16 8.72 -7.29
CA TYR A 77 11.04 9.64 -7.51
C TYR A 77 9.97 9.01 -8.41
N ASP A 78 10.36 8.32 -9.47
CA ASP A 78 9.44 7.64 -10.39
C ASP A 78 8.70 6.49 -9.69
N VAL A 79 9.39 5.72 -8.84
CA VAL A 79 8.81 4.66 -8.00
C VAL A 79 7.81 5.26 -7.01
N TRP A 80 8.22 6.29 -6.25
CA TRP A 80 7.34 6.96 -5.29
C TRP A 80 6.08 7.52 -5.95
N THR A 81 6.24 8.14 -7.13
CA THR A 81 5.12 8.69 -7.92
C THR A 81 4.19 7.58 -8.39
N SER A 82 4.74 6.47 -8.88
CA SER A 82 3.96 5.32 -9.35
C SER A 82 3.14 4.69 -8.24
N VAL A 83 3.72 4.52 -7.05
CA VAL A 83 3.00 4.02 -5.86
C VAL A 83 1.88 4.98 -5.46
N ASN A 84 2.15 6.29 -5.45
CA ASN A 84 1.12 7.28 -5.11
C ASN A 84 -0.02 7.34 -6.12
N ASN A 85 0.24 7.10 -7.40
CA ASN A 85 -0.84 7.00 -8.40
C ASN A 85 -1.82 5.85 -8.09
N VAL A 86 -1.34 4.77 -7.47
CA VAL A 86 -2.22 3.68 -6.99
C VAL A 86 -2.98 4.13 -5.74
N PHE A 87 -2.31 4.79 -4.78
CA PHE A 87 -2.97 5.31 -3.58
C PHE A 87 -4.09 6.31 -3.89
N ASP A 88 -3.91 7.14 -4.93
CA ASP A 88 -4.90 8.15 -5.32
C ASP A 88 -6.22 7.56 -5.83
N VAL A 89 -6.25 6.30 -6.26
CA VAL A 89 -7.47 5.61 -6.72
C VAL A 89 -8.06 4.64 -5.69
N MET A 90 -7.44 4.53 -4.50
CA MET A 90 -7.93 3.67 -3.42
C MET A 90 -9.00 4.37 -2.57
N HIS A 91 -9.92 3.60 -2.01
CA HIS A 91 -10.99 4.12 -1.15
C HIS A 91 -10.45 4.51 0.24
N GLU A 92 -10.82 5.67 0.78
CA GLU A 92 -10.33 6.19 2.07
C GLU A 92 -10.87 5.43 3.28
N SER A 93 -10.04 4.89 4.15
CA SER A 93 -10.49 4.09 5.31
C SER A 93 -11.41 4.82 6.29
N THR A 94 -11.40 6.15 6.29
CA THR A 94 -12.28 7.02 7.09
C THR A 94 -13.64 7.31 6.45
N ASN A 95 -13.87 6.86 5.22
CA ASN A 95 -15.12 7.10 4.53
C ASN A 95 -16.18 6.09 5.01
N GLU A 96 -17.15 6.58 5.78
CA GLU A 96 -18.20 5.77 6.44
C GLU A 96 -19.05 4.95 5.45
N TYR A 97 -19.06 5.33 4.16
CA TYR A 97 -19.84 4.66 3.10
C TYR A 97 -19.13 3.44 2.47
N ILE A 98 -17.93 3.06 2.92
CA ILE A 98 -17.16 1.95 2.32
C ILE A 98 -17.76 0.58 2.62
N PHE A 99 -18.53 0.47 3.71
CA PHE A 99 -19.12 -0.80 4.14
C PHE A 99 -20.56 -1.01 3.68
N ASP A 100 -21.11 -0.10 2.87
CA ASP A 100 -22.47 -0.20 2.30
C ASP A 100 -22.54 -1.08 1.02
N VAL A 101 -21.56 -1.96 0.81
CA VAL A 101 -21.47 -2.91 -0.31
C VAL A 101 -21.68 -4.36 0.12
#